data_AF-A0A535UKP2-F1
#
_entry.id   AF-A0A535UKP2-F1
#
_cell.length_a   1.000
_cell.length_b   1.000
_cell.length_c   1.000
_cell.angle_alpha   90.00
_cell.angle_beta   90.00
_cell.angle_gamma   90.00
#
_symmetry.space_group_name_H-M   'P 1'
#
loop_
_entity.id
_entity.type
_entity.pdbx_description
1 polymer ?
#
loop_
_entity_poly.entity_id
_entity_poly.type
_entity_poly.pdbx_seq_one_letter_code
_entity_poly.pdbx_strand_id
1 'polypeptide(L)'
;MSEPKVVTCPGCGQKTRVPAAAGGVPFCPKCSQPLPWLTDSSTQEFKAVVEDSPVPVLIDFWAPWCGPCRVVAPAVEKVSLELAGKLKAVKVNTDQEPRLQERFGIRGIPTLVLMDASKERDRVTGAMGADALRRWVEPRLGVNAKDQDKSGR
;
A
#
# COMPACT_ATOMS: atom_id res chain seq x y z
N MET A 1 15.10 -7.14 4.22
CA MET A 1 15.05 -6.46 2.91
C MET A 1 13.92 -7.08 2.10
N SER A 2 12.79 -6.38 1.99
CA SER A 2 11.67 -6.84 1.16
C SER A 2 12.11 -6.86 -0.31
N GLU A 3 11.83 -7.98 -0.99
CA GLU A 3 12.29 -8.18 -2.36
C GLU A 3 11.48 -7.36 -3.37
N PRO A 4 12.09 -6.89 -4.48
CA PRO A 4 11.35 -6.30 -5.57
C PRO A 4 10.32 -7.28 -6.15
N LYS A 5 9.07 -6.83 -6.31
CA LYS A 5 8.00 -7.65 -6.90
C LYS A 5 7.91 -7.44 -8.40
N VAL A 6 7.73 -8.51 -9.16
CA VAL A 6 7.41 -8.43 -10.58
C VAL A 6 5.92 -8.14 -10.71
N VAL A 7 5.57 -7.02 -11.31
CA VAL A 7 4.19 -6.64 -11.63
C VAL A 7 4.00 -6.56 -13.14
N THR A 8 2.76 -6.76 -13.59
CA THR A 8 2.38 -6.60 -15.00
C THR A 8 1.77 -5.22 -15.18
N CYS A 9 2.29 -4.44 -16.13
CA CYS A 9 1.75 -3.11 -16.43
C CYS A 9 0.31 -3.22 -16.95
N PRO A 10 -0.67 -2.52 -16.35
CA PRO A 10 -2.07 -2.59 -16.79
C PRO A 10 -2.28 -1.95 -18.18
N GLY A 11 -1.44 -0.99 -18.59
CA GLY A 11 -1.57 -0.33 -19.89
C GLY A 11 -1.04 -1.12 -21.10
N CYS A 12 0.08 -1.86 -20.96
CA CYS A 12 0.75 -2.48 -22.11
C CYS A 12 1.22 -3.93 -21.88
N GLY A 13 0.91 -4.52 -20.72
CA GLY A 13 1.28 -5.91 -20.39
C GLY A 13 2.76 -6.14 -20.06
N GLN A 14 3.60 -5.11 -20.05
CA GLN A 14 5.03 -5.26 -19.72
C GLN A 14 5.23 -5.75 -18.28
N LYS A 15 5.95 -6.85 -18.11
CA LYS A 15 6.43 -7.30 -16.79
C LYS A 15 7.59 -6.43 -16.33
N THR A 16 7.47 -5.84 -15.15
CA THR A 16 8.44 -4.90 -14.59
C THR A 16 8.69 -5.22 -13.12
N ARG A 17 9.95 -5.15 -12.66
CA ARG A 17 10.27 -5.24 -11.23
C ARG A 17 10.03 -3.89 -10.57
N VAL A 18 9.22 -3.88 -9.53
CA VAL A 18 8.95 -2.70 -8.70
C VAL A 18 9.60 -2.93 -7.34
N PRO A 19 10.52 -2.04 -6.91
CA PRO A 19 11.18 -2.19 -5.61
C PRO A 19 10.20 -1.92 -4.46
N ALA A 20 10.51 -2.47 -3.28
CA ALA A 20 9.73 -2.21 -2.08
C ALA A 20 9.80 -0.74 -1.63
N ALA A 21 10.89 -0.02 -1.92
CA ALA A 21 11.06 1.40 -1.65
C ALA A 21 11.68 2.11 -2.86
N ALA A 22 11.25 3.34 -3.15
CA ALA A 22 11.79 4.19 -4.20
C ALA A 22 11.56 5.66 -3.84
N GLY A 23 12.44 6.55 -4.33
CA GLY A 23 12.30 8.00 -4.11
C GLY A 23 11.15 8.66 -4.89
N GLY A 24 10.41 7.89 -5.69
CA GLY A 24 9.28 8.36 -6.50
C GLY A 24 8.32 7.23 -6.83
N VAL A 25 7.23 7.56 -7.52
CA VAL A 25 6.25 6.60 -7.99
C VAL A 25 6.85 5.72 -9.09
N PRO A 26 6.68 4.38 -9.06
CA PRO A 26 7.15 3.50 -10.13
C PRO A 26 6.27 3.63 -11.38
N PHE A 27 6.92 3.81 -12.53
CA PHE A 27 6.27 3.89 -13.85
C PHE A 27 6.77 2.78 -14.77
N CYS A 28 5.92 2.38 -15.73
CA CYS A 28 6.25 1.39 -16.73
C CYS A 28 7.32 1.94 -17.67
N PRO A 29 8.47 1.26 -17.86
CA PRO A 29 9.53 1.74 -18.75
C PRO A 29 9.13 1.74 -20.23
N LYS A 30 8.06 1.01 -20.60
CA LYS A 30 7.60 0.89 -21.99
C LYS A 30 6.55 1.93 -22.39
N CYS A 31 5.64 2.29 -21.49
CA CYS A 31 4.49 3.15 -21.81
C CYS A 31 4.24 4.27 -20.81
N SER A 32 5.11 4.43 -19.81
CA SER A 32 5.04 5.46 -18.77
C SER A 32 3.76 5.46 -17.92
N GLN A 33 2.93 4.42 -18.00
CA GLN A 33 1.79 4.24 -17.09
C GLN A 33 2.27 3.97 -15.66
N PRO A 34 1.59 4.51 -14.62
CA PRO A 34 1.91 4.19 -13.24
C PRO A 34 1.72 2.69 -13.00
N LEU A 35 2.64 2.09 -12.23
CA LEU A 35 2.58 0.67 -11.90
C LEU A 35 1.90 0.44 -10.56
N PRO A 36 1.13 -0.67 -10.41
CA PRO A 36 0.66 -1.11 -9.10
C PRO A 36 1.85 -1.30 -8.15
N TRP A 37 1.73 -0.79 -6.93
CA TRP A 37 2.78 -0.88 -5.92
C TRP A 37 2.30 -1.67 -4.71
N LEU A 38 2.41 -2.99 -4.81
CA LEU A 38 2.11 -3.94 -3.74
C LEU A 38 3.42 -4.58 -3.27
N THR A 39 3.71 -4.52 -1.97
CA THR A 39 4.91 -5.12 -1.40
C THR A 39 4.66 -5.63 0.02
N ASP A 40 5.64 -6.34 0.59
CA ASP A 40 5.65 -6.71 2.00
C ASP A 40 6.59 -5.74 2.75
N SER A 41 6.47 -5.66 4.08
CA SER A 41 7.41 -4.88 4.90
C SER A 41 7.65 -5.54 6.25
N SER A 42 8.90 -5.49 6.71
CA SER A 42 9.34 -5.83 8.06
C SER A 42 9.68 -4.59 8.87
N THR A 43 9.89 -4.80 10.17
CA THR A 43 10.36 -3.79 11.11
C THR A 43 11.63 -3.08 10.62
N GLN A 44 12.54 -3.78 9.94
CA GLN A 44 13.85 -3.24 9.53
C GLN A 44 13.73 -2.20 8.41
N GLU A 45 12.82 -2.39 7.48
CA GLU A 45 12.65 -1.51 6.32
C GLU A 45 11.38 -0.65 6.37
N PHE A 46 10.61 -0.73 7.46
CA PHE A 46 9.34 -0.04 7.61
C PHE A 46 9.44 1.46 7.30
N LYS A 47 10.50 2.12 7.79
CA LYS A 47 10.73 3.54 7.51
C LYS A 47 10.83 3.82 6.00
N ALA A 48 11.71 3.09 5.30
CA ALA A 48 11.94 3.31 3.87
C ALA A 48 10.73 2.89 3.00
N VAL A 49 10.02 1.84 3.41
CA VAL A 49 8.87 1.30 2.64
C VAL A 49 7.60 2.10 2.90
N VAL A 50 7.34 2.52 4.14
CA VAL A 50 6.08 3.15 4.54
C VAL A 50 6.26 4.64 4.79
N GLU A 51 7.14 5.00 5.72
CA GLU A 51 7.22 6.38 6.23
C GLU A 51 7.84 7.36 5.23
N ASP A 52 8.77 6.90 4.41
CA ASP A 52 9.42 7.68 3.36
C ASP A 52 8.70 7.55 2.01
N SER A 53 7.51 6.94 1.98
CA SER A 53 6.77 6.74 0.74
C SER A 53 6.32 8.08 0.13
N PRO A 54 6.48 8.27 -1.19
CA PRO A 54 6.05 9.50 -1.86
C PRO A 54 4.53 9.60 -2.04
N VAL A 55 3.78 8.55 -1.68
CA VAL A 55 2.33 8.46 -1.79
C VAL A 55 1.76 7.84 -0.50
N PRO A 56 0.46 8.04 -0.20
CA PRO A 56 -0.18 7.35 0.90
C PRO A 56 -0.01 5.82 0.83
N VAL A 57 0.14 5.19 2.00
CA VAL A 57 0.40 3.76 2.13
C VAL A 57 -0.74 3.09 2.89
N LEU A 58 -1.40 2.13 2.25
CA LEU A 58 -2.35 1.23 2.88
C LEU A 58 -1.60 0.00 3.40
N ILE A 59 -1.52 -0.15 4.72
CA ILE A 59 -0.92 -1.30 5.38
C ILE A 59 -2.01 -2.33 5.66
N ASP A 60 -1.82 -3.58 5.23
CA ASP A 60 -2.62 -4.75 5.56
C ASP A 60 -1.90 -5.60 6.61
N PHE A 61 -2.35 -5.51 7.87
CA PHE A 61 -1.89 -6.38 8.95
C PHE A 61 -2.68 -7.70 8.90
N TRP A 62 -1.96 -8.80 8.64
CA TRP A 62 -2.54 -10.11 8.37
C TRP A 62 -1.71 -11.25 8.97
N ALA A 63 -2.22 -12.48 8.90
CA ALA A 63 -1.50 -13.71 9.22
C ALA A 63 -2.04 -14.88 8.37
N PRO A 64 -1.26 -15.95 8.11
CA PRO A 64 -1.66 -17.04 7.22
C PRO A 64 -2.84 -17.89 7.74
N TRP A 65 -2.99 -17.97 9.06
CA TRP A 65 -4.07 -18.69 9.74
C TRP A 65 -5.38 -17.87 9.78
N CYS A 66 -5.34 -16.59 9.44
CA CYS A 66 -6.50 -15.71 9.47
C CYS A 66 -7.42 -15.95 8.26
N GLY A 67 -8.53 -16.68 8.48
CA GLY A 67 -9.56 -16.91 7.46
C GLY A 67 -10.08 -15.62 6.80
N PRO A 68 -10.54 -14.62 7.58
CA PRO A 68 -11.03 -13.35 7.02
C PRO A 68 -9.99 -12.58 6.21
N CYS A 69 -8.69 -12.71 6.53
CA CYS A 69 -7.62 -12.06 5.78
C CYS A 69 -7.54 -12.55 4.33
N ARG A 70 -7.99 -13.78 4.03
CA ARG A 70 -8.04 -14.30 2.66
C ARG A 70 -9.04 -13.56 1.77
N VAL A 71 -10.03 -12.89 2.36
CA VAL A 71 -10.98 -12.03 1.64
C VAL A 71 -10.39 -10.65 1.39
N VAL A 72 -9.62 -10.12 2.36
CA VAL A 72 -9.01 -8.78 2.28
C VAL A 72 -7.83 -8.74 1.32
N ALA A 73 -6.99 -9.78 1.29
CA ALA A 73 -5.82 -9.84 0.39
C ALA A 73 -6.14 -9.52 -1.09
N PRO A 74 -7.11 -10.20 -1.76
CA PRO A 74 -7.45 -9.88 -3.14
C PRO A 74 -8.13 -8.50 -3.29
N ALA A 75 -8.82 -8.01 -2.25
CA ALA A 75 -9.41 -6.67 -2.26
C ALA A 75 -8.31 -5.59 -2.26
N VAL A 76 -7.29 -5.74 -1.42
CA VAL A 76 -6.12 -4.84 -1.35
C VAL A 76 -5.35 -4.85 -2.67
N GLU A 77 -5.13 -6.02 -3.26
CA GLU A 77 -4.45 -6.14 -4.57
C GLU A 77 -5.22 -5.40 -5.67
N LYS A 78 -6.54 -5.60 -5.76
CA LYS A 78 -7.39 -4.91 -6.74
C LYS A 78 -7.34 -3.38 -6.57
N VAL A 79 -7.48 -2.90 -5.34
CA VAL A 79 -7.44 -1.45 -5.04
C VAL A 79 -6.05 -0.86 -5.33
N SER A 80 -4.97 -1.61 -5.04
CA SER A 80 -3.60 -1.20 -5.38
C SER A 80 -3.40 -1.04 -6.89
N LEU A 81 -4.04 -1.90 -7.68
CA LEU A 81 -4.00 -1.81 -9.14
C LEU A 81 -4.83 -0.63 -9.67
N GLU A 82 -6.04 -0.44 -9.17
CA GLU A 82 -6.94 0.64 -9.59
C GLU A 82 -6.41 2.03 -9.20
N LEU A 83 -5.68 2.11 -8.09
CA LEU A 83 -5.09 3.34 -7.56
C LEU A 83 -3.58 3.41 -7.79
N ALA A 84 -3.07 2.74 -8.82
CA ALA A 84 -1.66 2.76 -9.19
C ALA A 84 -1.13 4.19 -9.31
N GLY A 85 -0.01 4.46 -8.65
CA GLY A 85 0.62 5.78 -8.59
C GLY A 85 -0.03 6.79 -7.63
N LYS A 86 -1.18 6.47 -7.03
CA LYS A 86 -1.83 7.28 -5.98
C LYS A 86 -1.78 6.62 -4.61
N LEU A 87 -1.71 5.29 -4.57
CA LEU A 87 -1.66 4.49 -3.36
C LEU A 87 -0.59 3.41 -3.50
N LYS A 88 0.13 3.18 -2.41
CA LYS A 88 0.96 1.99 -2.22
C LYS A 88 0.27 1.05 -1.24
N ALA A 89 0.26 -0.25 -1.53
CA ALA A 89 -0.21 -1.28 -0.61
C ALA A 89 0.98 -2.04 -0.01
N VAL A 90 0.98 -2.20 1.31
CA VAL A 90 2.04 -2.88 2.06
C VAL A 90 1.40 -3.95 2.92
N LYS A 91 1.90 -5.17 2.86
CA LYS A 91 1.46 -6.27 3.73
C LYS A 91 2.45 -6.44 4.88
N VAL A 92 1.91 -6.59 6.10
CA VAL A 92 2.70 -6.87 7.30
C VAL A 92 2.13 -8.12 7.95
N ASN A 93 2.94 -9.18 7.99
CA ASN A 93 2.57 -10.41 8.69
C ASN A 93 2.81 -10.24 10.20
N THR A 94 1.75 -10.26 11.00
CA THR A 94 1.85 -10.02 12.45
C THR A 94 2.61 -11.12 13.19
N ASP A 95 2.62 -12.36 12.68
CA ASP A 95 3.39 -13.47 13.28
C ASP A 95 4.90 -13.22 13.14
N GLN A 96 5.31 -12.56 12.06
CA GLN A 96 6.72 -12.30 11.74
C GLN A 96 7.19 -10.95 12.29
N GLU A 97 6.28 -9.99 12.45
CA GLU A 97 6.58 -8.61 12.81
C GLU A 97 5.87 -8.15 14.09
N PRO A 98 6.11 -8.81 15.25
CA PRO A 98 5.43 -8.49 16.51
C PRO A 98 5.71 -7.06 16.98
N ARG A 99 6.87 -6.49 16.64
CA ARG A 99 7.21 -5.09 16.94
C ARG A 99 6.34 -4.10 16.19
N LEU A 100 6.01 -4.38 14.92
CA LEU A 100 5.08 -3.54 14.16
C LEU A 100 3.65 -3.74 14.67
N GLN A 101 3.26 -4.97 15.01
CA GLN A 101 1.96 -5.24 15.64
C GLN A 101 1.78 -4.42 16.93
N GLU A 102 2.78 -4.42 17.81
CA GLU A 102 2.79 -3.64 19.05
C GLU A 102 2.78 -2.14 18.79
N ARG A 103 3.68 -1.65 17.91
CA ARG A 103 3.78 -0.23 17.54
C ARG A 103 2.45 0.35 17.06
N PHE A 104 1.71 -0.40 16.25
CA PHE A 104 0.41 0.03 15.72
C PHE A 104 -0.78 -0.34 16.60
N GLY A 105 -0.55 -1.02 17.73
CA GLY A 105 -1.60 -1.46 18.65
C GLY A 105 -2.60 -2.41 17.99
N ILE A 106 -2.13 -3.31 17.12
CA ILE A 106 -2.98 -4.24 16.38
C ILE A 106 -3.46 -5.35 17.32
N ARG A 107 -4.75 -5.28 17.69
CA ARG A 107 -5.43 -6.23 18.61
C ARG A 107 -6.25 -7.30 17.89
N GLY A 108 -6.43 -7.15 16.58
CA GLY A 108 -7.20 -8.08 15.75
C GLY A 108 -6.82 -7.91 14.28
N ILE A 109 -6.95 -9.00 13.53
CA ILE A 109 -6.65 -9.03 12.10
C ILE A 109 -7.85 -9.58 11.30
N PRO A 110 -8.05 -9.15 10.04
CA PRO A 110 -7.26 -8.13 9.34
C PRO A 110 -7.49 -6.73 9.91
N THR A 111 -6.43 -5.93 9.98
CA THR A 111 -6.53 -4.48 10.24
C THR A 111 -5.82 -3.74 9.12
N LEU A 112 -6.52 -2.78 8.52
CA LEU A 112 -5.98 -1.91 7.50
C LEU A 112 -5.66 -0.55 8.12
N VAL A 113 -4.47 -0.03 7.87
CA VAL A 113 -4.04 1.29 8.36
C VAL A 113 -3.61 2.13 7.16
N LEU A 114 -4.19 3.31 6.99
CA LEU A 114 -3.79 4.27 5.99
C LEU A 114 -2.79 5.24 6.60
N MET A 115 -1.59 5.25 6.05
CA MET A 115 -0.50 6.14 6.43
C MET A 115 -0.30 7.22 5.37
N ASP A 116 0.06 8.41 5.83
CA ASP A 116 0.69 9.44 5.02
C ASP A 116 2.03 9.80 5.67
N ALA A 117 3.11 9.35 5.04
CA ALA A 117 4.43 9.30 5.63
C ALA A 117 4.40 8.61 7.03
N SER A 118 4.99 9.22 8.06
CA SER A 118 4.98 8.69 9.43
C SER A 118 3.66 8.91 10.19
N LYS A 119 2.62 9.50 9.57
CA LYS A 119 1.34 9.80 10.24
C LYS A 119 0.25 8.83 9.83
N GLU A 120 -0.42 8.25 10.81
CA GLU A 120 -1.66 7.52 10.58
C GLU A 120 -2.79 8.49 10.24
N ARG A 121 -3.44 8.26 9.10
CA ARG A 121 -4.59 9.04 8.63
C ARG A 121 -5.91 8.44 9.08
N ASP A 122 -6.06 7.13 8.94
CA ASP A 122 -7.23 6.39 9.40
C ASP A 122 -6.92 4.89 9.49
N ARG A 123 -7.77 4.13 10.17
CA ARG A 123 -7.69 2.67 10.24
C ARG A 123 -9.06 2.02 10.24
N VAL A 124 -9.09 0.74 9.88
CA VAL A 124 -10.29 -0.09 9.94
C VAL A 124 -9.92 -1.54 10.24
N THR A 125 -10.66 -2.16 11.15
CA THR A 125 -10.47 -3.57 11.53
C THR A 125 -11.66 -4.39 11.04
N GLY A 126 -11.37 -5.56 10.48
CA GLY A 126 -12.37 -6.48 9.94
C GLY A 126 -12.27 -6.65 8.42
N ALA A 127 -12.91 -7.71 7.92
CA ALA A 127 -12.87 -8.03 6.51
C ALA A 127 -13.75 -7.08 5.68
N MET A 128 -13.23 -6.66 4.53
CA MET A 128 -13.95 -5.89 3.53
C MET A 128 -13.55 -6.29 2.12
N GLY A 129 -14.52 -6.28 1.20
CA GLY A 129 -14.28 -6.48 -0.23
C GLY A 129 -13.74 -5.22 -0.92
N ALA A 130 -13.29 -5.37 -2.17
CA ALA A 130 -12.62 -4.31 -2.92
C ALA A 130 -13.43 -3.01 -3.02
N ASP A 131 -14.73 -3.10 -3.31
CA ASP A 131 -15.56 -1.89 -3.48
C ASP A 131 -15.73 -1.11 -2.16
N ALA A 132 -15.87 -1.82 -1.05
CA ALA A 132 -15.95 -1.21 0.27
C ALA A 132 -14.61 -0.59 0.67
N LEU A 133 -13.51 -1.30 0.43
CA LEU A 133 -12.17 -0.80 0.65
C LEU A 133 -11.89 0.45 -0.17
N ARG A 134 -12.22 0.45 -1.46
CA ARG A 134 -12.05 1.61 -2.35
C ARG A 134 -12.82 2.82 -1.85
N ARG A 135 -14.10 2.65 -1.50
CA ARG A 135 -14.93 3.73 -0.92
C ARG A 135 -14.38 4.25 0.40
N TRP A 136 -13.70 3.40 1.18
CA TRP A 136 -13.04 3.82 2.41
C TRP A 136 -11.74 4.60 2.10
N VAL A 137 -10.86 4.10 1.22
CA VAL A 137 -9.56 4.71 0.94
C VAL A 137 -9.66 6.02 0.13
N GLU A 138 -10.39 6.04 -0.98
CA GLU A 138 -10.35 7.15 -1.95
C GLU A 138 -10.58 8.54 -1.34
N PRO A 139 -11.61 8.77 -0.48
CA PRO A 139 -11.83 10.08 0.13
C PRO A 139 -10.71 10.51 1.08
N ARG A 140 -9.91 9.56 1.56
CA ARG A 140 -8.86 9.77 2.58
C ARG A 140 -7.47 9.98 1.98
N LEU A 141 -7.29 9.68 0.69
CA LEU A 141 -6.02 9.92 0.01
C LEU A 141 -5.64 11.39 0.03
N GLY A 142 -6.64 12.29 -0.01
CA GLY A 142 -6.42 13.73 -0.05
C GLY A 142 -5.73 14.15 -1.34
N VAL A 143 -6.09 15.31 -1.87
CA VAL A 143 -5.32 15.91 -2.97
C VAL A 143 -3.93 16.23 -2.42
N ASN A 144 -2.89 15.65 -3.00
CA ASN A 144 -1.52 15.88 -2.54
C ASN A 144 -1.20 17.38 -2.59
N ALA A 145 -0.61 17.90 -1.52
CA ALA A 145 -0.16 19.30 -1.39
C ALA A 145 0.88 19.73 -2.45
N LYS A 146 1.37 18.80 -3.28
CA LYS A 146 2.29 19.05 -4.39
C LYS A 146 1.60 19.37 -5.73
N ASP A 147 0.27 19.24 -5.81
CA ASP A 147 -0.50 19.57 -7.03
C ASP A 147 -0.91 21.06 -7.08
N GLN A 148 -0.79 21.81 -5.98
CA GLN A 148 -1.11 23.25 -5.96
C GLN A 148 -0.01 24.16 -6.52
N ASP A 149 1.20 23.65 -6.72
CA ASP A 149 2.35 24.45 -7.22
C ASP A 149 2.48 24.44 -8.76
N LYS A 150 1.60 23.73 -9.47
CA LYS A 150 1.67 23.60 -10.95
C LYS A 150 0.51 24.21 -11.72
N SER A 151 -0.48 24.83 -11.06
CA SER A 151 -1.57 25.54 -11.74
C SER A 151 -1.44 27.07 -11.68
N GLY A 152 -0.31 27.60 -11.20
CA GLY A 152 -0.12 29.02 -10.90
C GLY A 152 1.10 29.67 -11.56
N ARG A 153 1.58 29.18 -12.71
CA ARG A 153 2.56 29.89 -13.52
C ARG A 153 2.27 29.76 -15.01
#